data_AF-A0A9W6Z9M1-F1
#
_entry.id   AF-A0A9W6Z9M1-F1
#
_cell.length_a   1.000
_cell.length_b   1.000
_cell.length_c   1.000
_cell.angle_alpha   90.00
_cell.angle_beta   90.00
_cell.angle_gamma   90.00
#
_symmetry.space_group_name_H-M   'P 1'
#
loop_
_entity.id
_entity.type
_entity.pdbx_description
1 polymer ?
#
loop_
_entity_poly.entity_id
_entity_poly.type
_entity_poly.pdbx_seq_one_letter_code
_entity_poly.pdbx_strand_id
1 'polypeptide(L)' 'VSYPITSLTTGTEYFVRVSARNTESYGTRQLTSPSSAKPMHNAPSAPLPVVLDSSDSNQISVSWEAPTVNGGAAVTGYEL' A
#
# COMPACT_ATOMS: atom_id res chain seq x y z
N VAL A 1 -15.78 9.43 10.94
CA VAL A 1 -15.49 10.24 9.73
C VAL A 1 -14.08 9.89 9.26
N SER A 2 -13.89 9.62 7.97
CA SER A 2 -12.57 9.33 7.37
C SER A 2 -12.38 10.22 6.15
N TYR A 3 -11.16 10.71 5.92
CA TYR A 3 -10.80 11.54 4.77
C TYR A 3 -9.49 11.04 4.17
N PRO A 4 -9.47 10.55 2.92
CA PRO A 4 -8.24 10.10 2.29
C PRO A 4 -7.39 11.30 1.87
N ILE A 5 -6.14 11.35 2.34
CA ILE A 5 -5.14 12.30 1.84
C ILE A 5 -4.41 11.62 0.67
N THR A 6 -4.59 12.14 -0.55
CA THR A 6 -4.02 11.58 -1.78
C THR A 6 -2.81 12.37 -2.25
N SER A 7 -2.10 11.86 -3.26
CA SER A 7 -0.96 12.53 -3.90
C SER A 7 0.22 12.82 -2.95
N LEU A 8 0.44 11.94 -1.97
CA LEU A 8 1.61 11.98 -1.10
C LEU A 8 2.83 11.36 -1.79
N THR A 9 4.01 11.86 -1.47
CA THR A 9 5.28 11.32 -1.96
C THR A 9 5.71 10.14 -1.10
N THR A 10 5.91 8.97 -1.72
CA THR A 10 6.44 7.78 -1.04
C THR A 10 7.79 8.07 -0.42
N GLY A 11 7.99 7.59 0.81
CA GLY A 11 9.21 7.77 1.58
C GLY A 11 9.31 9.15 2.24
N THR A 12 8.31 10.03 2.11
CA THR A 12 8.28 11.31 2.82
C THR A 12 7.48 11.16 4.11
N GLU A 13 8.04 11.63 5.22
CA GLU A 13 7.32 11.65 6.50
C GLU A 13 6.34 12.83 6.53
N TYR A 14 5.08 12.55 6.87
CA TYR A 14 4.02 13.55 6.95
C TYR A 14 3.49 13.68 8.37
N PHE A 15 3.22 14.93 8.77
CA PHE A 15 2.58 15.30 10.03
C PHE A 15 1.20 15.86 9.70
N VAL A 16 0.16 15.35 10.37
CA VAL A 16 -1.22 15.75 10.13
C VAL A 16 -1.83 16.31 11.41
N ARG A 17 -2.70 17.31 11.26
CA ARG A 17 -3.51 17.86 12.35
C ARG A 17 -4.92 18.15 11.86
N VAL A 18 -5.89 18.08 12.75
CA VAL A 18 -7.31 18.30 12.43
C VAL A 18 -7.89 19.36 13.37
N SER A 19 -8.72 20.25 12.84
CA SER A 19 -9.50 21.23 13.61
C SER A 19 -10.92 21.27 13.09
N ALA A 20 -11.91 21.30 13.97
CA ALA A 20 -13.29 21.56 13.58
C ALA A 20 -13.44 23.01 13.11
N ARG A 21 -14.37 23.29 12.19
CA ARG A 21 -14.76 24.66 11.81
C ARG A 21 -16.27 24.82 11.79
N ASN A 22 -16.74 26.04 12.04
CA ASN A 22 -18.09 26.49 11.68
C ASN A 22 -17.99 27.69 10.71
N THR A 23 -19.07 28.44 10.51
CA THR A 23 -19.07 29.62 9.63
C THR A 23 -18.22 30.77 10.14
N GLU A 24 -18.00 30.85 11.45
CA GLU A 24 -17.36 31.99 12.10
C GLU A 24 -15.89 31.73 12.43
N SER A 25 -15.50 30.48 12.71
CA SER A 25 -14.17 30.16 13.25
C SER A 25 -13.71 28.72 13.08
N TYR A 26 -12.44 28.50 13.40
CA TYR A 26 -11.81 27.19 13.57
C TYR A 26 -11.54 26.94 15.06
N GLY A 27 -11.77 25.70 15.50
CA GLY A 27 -11.40 25.23 16.83
C GLY A 27 -9.91 24.90 16.94
N THR A 28 -9.50 24.44 18.13
CA THR A 28 -8.12 24.02 18.42
C THR A 28 -7.68 22.89 17.49
N ARG A 29 -6.42 22.95 17.06
CA ARG A 29 -5.80 21.91 16.22
C ARG A 29 -5.38 20.74 17.10
N GLN A 30 -5.89 19.56 16.79
CA GLN A 30 -5.48 18.30 17.40
C GLN A 30 -4.46 17.60 16.51
N LEU A 31 -3.34 17.15 17.10
CA LEU A 31 -2.34 16.33 16.42
C LEU A 31 -2.83 14.89 16.28
N THR A 32 -2.36 14.19 15.25
CA THR A 32 -2.61 12.75 15.11
C THR A 32 -1.83 11.95 16.16
N SER A 33 -2.35 10.78 16.51
CA SER A 33 -1.61 9.71 17.18
C SER A 33 -1.68 8.48 16.28
N PRO A 34 -0.57 8.02 15.68
CA PRO A 34 0.81 8.52 15.81
C PRO A 34 1.01 9.95 15.27
N SER A 35 2.05 10.64 15.74
CA SER A 35 2.35 12.04 15.39
C SER A 35 2.75 12.26 13.93
N SER A 36 3.24 11.21 13.28
CA SER A 36 3.59 11.20 11.87
C SER A 36 3.28 9.84 11.24
N ALA A 37 3.18 9.83 9.92
CA ALA A 37 3.16 8.63 9.10
C ALA A 37 4.02 8.83 7.86
N LYS A 38 4.73 7.78 7.47
CA LYS A 38 5.55 7.76 6.26
C LYS A 38 4.93 6.75 5.30
N PRO A 39 4.27 7.19 4.21
CA PRO A 39 3.85 6.28 3.15
C PRO A 39 5.10 5.56 2.64
N MET A 40 5.12 4.24 2.70
CA MET A 40 6.23 3.44 2.20
C MET A 40 5.68 2.45 1.18
N HIS A 41 6.41 2.28 0.07
CA HIS A 41 6.27 1.11 -0.78
C HIS A 41 7.33 0.11 -0.30
N ASN A 42 6.90 -0.89 0.44
CA ASN A 42 7.70 -2.06 0.74
C ASN A 42 7.70 -2.99 -0.49
N ALA A 43 8.63 -3.94 -0.54
CA ALA A 43 8.53 -5.03 -1.50
C ALA A 43 7.21 -5.80 -1.27
N PRO A 44 6.51 -6.25 -2.33
CA PRO A 44 5.46 -7.23 -2.17
C PRO A 44 6.00 -8.49 -1.48
N SER A 45 5.14 -9.25 -0.81
CA SER A 45 5.50 -10.59 -0.38
C SER A 45 5.67 -11.52 -1.58
N ALA A 46 6.11 -12.76 -1.35
CA ALA A 46 6.16 -13.76 -2.41
C ALA A 46 4.76 -14.08 -2.98
N PRO A 47 4.65 -14.44 -4.27
CA PRO A 47 3.45 -15.07 -4.84
C PRO A 47 3.17 -16.42 -4.15
N LEU A 48 1.90 -16.79 -4.01
CA LEU A 48 1.51 -17.96 -3.22
C LEU A 48 0.22 -18.60 -3.76
N PRO A 49 0.11 -19.94 -3.86
CA PRO A 49 1.20 -20.89 -4.07
C PRO A 49 1.80 -20.75 -5.48
N VAL A 50 3.07 -21.12 -5.67
CA VAL A 50 3.66 -21.31 -7.01
C VAL A 50 3.62 -22.80 -7.32
N VAL A 51 2.95 -23.19 -8.40
CA VAL A 51 2.65 -24.58 -8.73
C VAL A 51 3.16 -24.90 -10.14
N LEU A 52 3.86 -26.02 -10.26
CA LEU A 52 4.15 -26.65 -11.55
C LEU A 52 2.93 -27.48 -11.97
N ASP A 53 2.23 -27.02 -13.00
CA ASP A 53 0.95 -27.64 -13.40
C ASP A 53 1.18 -28.88 -14.27
N SER A 54 2.02 -28.75 -15.29
CA SER A 54 2.29 -29.82 -16.25
C SER A 54 3.64 -29.63 -16.93
N SER A 55 4.26 -30.73 -17.34
CA SER A 55 5.43 -30.72 -18.22
C SER A 55 5.24 -31.71 -19.37
N ASP A 56 5.77 -31.34 -20.53
CA ASP A 56 5.93 -32.22 -21.69
C ASP A 56 7.39 -32.16 -22.19
N SER A 57 7.67 -32.76 -23.34
CA SER A 57 9.06 -32.86 -23.83
C SER A 57 9.71 -31.50 -24.10
N ASN A 58 8.93 -30.43 -24.32
CA ASN A 58 9.43 -29.13 -24.75
C ASN A 58 8.91 -27.94 -23.91
N GLN A 59 7.98 -28.15 -22.99
CA GLN A 59 7.36 -27.09 -22.21
C GLN A 59 7.09 -27.49 -20.75
N ILE A 60 7.09 -26.49 -19.88
CA ILE A 60 6.59 -26.56 -18.51
C ILE A 60 5.57 -25.43 -18.33
N SER A 61 4.46 -25.72 -17.64
CA SER A 61 3.47 -24.73 -17.21
C SER A 61 3.60 -24.47 -15.72
N VAL A 62 3.60 -23.19 -15.33
CA VAL A 62 3.67 -22.73 -13.94
C VAL A 62 2.52 -21.78 -13.69
N SER A 63 1.81 -21.95 -12.59
CA SER A 63 0.77 -21.04 -12.11
C SER A 63 1.12 -20.48 -10.74
N TRP A 64 0.64 -19.28 -10.45
CA TRP A 64 0.76 -18.66 -9.13
C TRP A 64 -0.38 -17.69 -8.85
N GLU A 65 -0.65 -17.41 -7.58
CA GLU A 65 -1.54 -16.31 -7.18
C GLU A 65 -0.76 -15.09 -6.72
N ALA A 66 -1.44 -13.95 -6.71
CA ALA A 66 -0.88 -12.68 -6.27
C ALA A 66 -0.45 -12.75 -4.80
N PRO A 67 0.58 -11.99 -4.40
CA PRO A 67 0.99 -11.92 -3.01
C PRO A 67 -0.11 -11.34 -2.12
N THR A 68 -0.19 -11.84 -0.89
CA THR A 68 -1.14 -11.32 0.12
C THR A 68 -0.80 -9.90 0.57
N VAL A 69 0.48 -9.50 0.45
CA VAL A 69 0.95 -8.14 0.74
C VAL A 69 1.57 -7.56 -0.54
N ASN A 70 0.97 -6.51 -1.07
CA ASN A 70 1.47 -5.81 -2.26
C ASN A 70 2.53 -4.74 -1.93
N GLY A 71 2.92 -4.63 -0.65
CA GLY A 71 3.91 -3.66 -0.20
C GLY A 71 3.46 -2.20 -0.27
N GLY A 72 2.18 -1.91 -0.51
CA GLY A 72 1.68 -0.53 -0.60
C GLY A 72 1.59 0.04 -2.02
N ALA A 73 1.89 -0.77 -3.04
CA ALA A 73 1.66 -0.44 -4.45
C ALA A 73 1.05 -1.65 -5.19
N ALA A 74 0.36 -1.43 -6.31
CA ALA A 74 -0.15 -2.53 -7.12
C ALA A 74 1.01 -3.33 -7.74
N VAL A 75 0.91 -4.67 -7.73
CA VAL A 75 1.86 -5.54 -8.43
C VAL A 75 1.62 -5.42 -9.93
N THR A 76 2.68 -5.10 -10.68
CA THR A 76 2.60 -4.84 -12.13
C THR A 76 3.23 -5.93 -13.00
N GLY A 77 3.92 -6.91 -12.40
CA GLY A 77 4.57 -7.99 -13.12
C GLY A 77 5.13 -9.05 -12.18
N TYR A 78 5.59 -10.15 -12.77
CA TYR A 78 6.25 -11.28 -12.11
C TYR A 78 7.49 -11.67 -12.92
N GLU A 79 8.52 -12.17 -12.24
CA GLU A 79 9.77 -12.64 -12.83
C GLU A 79 9.90 -14.15 -12.56
N LEU A 80 10.27 -14.92 -13.59
CA LEU A 80 10.45 -16.38 -13.57
C LEU A 80 11.87 -16.76 -13.94
#